data_AF-X1NX49-F1
#
_entry.id   AF-X1NX49-F1
#
_cell.length_a   1.000
_cell.length_b   1.000
_cell.length_c   1.000
_cell.angle_alpha   90.00
_cell.angle_beta   90.00
_cell.angle_gamma   90.00
#
_symmetry.space_group_name_H-M   'P 1'
#
loop_
_entity.id
_entity.type
_entity.pdbx_description
1 polymer ?
#
loop_
_entity_poly.entity_id
_entity_poly.type
_entity_poly.pdbx_seq_one_letter_code
_entity_poly.pdbx_strand_id
1 'polypeptide(L)' 'MPFDNIKVLIHPQSIVHSMVEFIDGSVKAQLSYPDMRLPIQYALSYPERLVNPQLPRLDWESIEN' A
#
# COMPACT_ATOMS: atom_id res chain seq x y z
N MET A 1 18.26 2.99 -6.48
CA MET A 1 17.40 4.04 -7.06
C MET A 1 18.10 5.37 -6.90
N PRO A 2 18.26 6.18 -7.96
CA PRO A 2 18.72 7.57 -7.84
C PRO A 2 17.77 8.38 -6.96
N PHE A 3 18.29 9.36 -6.22
CA PHE A 3 17.47 10.21 -5.34
C PHE A 3 16.43 11.03 -6.12
N ASP A 4 16.77 11.48 -7.33
CA ASP A 4 15.87 12.24 -8.20
C ASP A 4 14.62 11.45 -8.62
N ASN A 5 14.66 10.12 -8.48
CA ASN A 5 13.52 9.23 -8.75
C ASN A 5 12.61 9.02 -7.52
N ILE A 6 12.88 9.69 -6.40
CA ILE A 6 12.13 9.53 -5.14
C ILE A 6 11.39 10.84 -4.86
N LYS A 7 10.06 10.78 -4.77
CA LYS A 7 9.20 11.92 -4.43
C LYS A 7 8.52 11.66 -3.10
N VAL A 8 8.58 12.65 -2.21
CA VAL A 8 7.87 12.62 -0.92
C VAL A 8 6.57 13.38 -1.06
N LEU A 9 5.46 12.77 -0.64
CA LEU A 9 4.14 13.39 -0.60
C LEU A 9 3.51 13.18 0.77
N ILE A 10 2.75 14.17 1.23
CA ILE A 10 1.98 14.07 2.47
C ILE A 10 0.65 13.40 2.12
N HIS A 11 0.36 12.27 2.77
CA HIS A 11 -0.90 11.53 2.60
C HIS A 11 -1.60 11.36 3.95
N PRO A 12 -2.49 12.29 4.35
CA PRO A 12 -3.10 12.31 5.68
C PRO A 12 -3.89 11.03 6.00
N GLN A 13 -4.61 10.48 5.01
CA GLN A 13 -5.45 9.29 5.20
C GLN A 13 -4.63 8.02 5.46
N SER A 14 -3.33 8.01 5.12
CA SER A 14 -2.43 6.88 5.33
C SER A 14 -2.92 5.54 4.76
N ILE A 15 -3.76 5.60 3.71
CA ILE A 15 -4.30 4.43 3.00
C ILE A 15 -3.33 3.95 1.92
N VAL A 16 -2.72 4.88 1.17
CA VAL A 16 -1.67 4.60 0.21
C VAL A 16 -0.33 4.57 0.95
N HIS A 17 0.29 3.40 1.07
CA HIS A 17 1.55 3.26 1.83
C HIS A 17 2.80 3.55 1.00
N SER A 18 2.72 3.47 -0.32
CA SER A 18 3.71 3.93 -1.31
C SER A 18 3.23 3.60 -2.71
N MET A 19 3.90 4.17 -3.71
CA MET A 19 3.62 3.95 -5.13
C MET A 19 4.92 3.79 -5.93
N VAL A 20 4.84 3.11 -7.06
CA VAL A 20 5.93 2.94 -8.03
C VAL A 20 5.44 3.34 -9.40
N GLU A 21 6.11 4.31 -10.02
CA GLU A 21 5.93 4.71 -11.41
C GLU A 21 6.85 3.88 -12.31
N PHE A 22 6.30 3.32 -13.38
CA PHE A 22 7.01 2.50 -14.36
C PHE A 22 7.38 3.32 -15.60
N ILE A 23 8.28 2.80 -16.44
CA ILE A 23 8.81 3.49 -17.62
C ILE A 23 7.76 3.80 -18.70
N ASP A 24 6.60 3.15 -18.63
CA ASP A 24 5.44 3.38 -19.50
C ASP A 24 4.50 4.48 -18.96
N GLY A 25 4.85 5.09 -17.81
CA GLY A 25 4.05 6.08 -17.10
C GLY A 25 2.94 5.49 -16.23
N SER A 26 2.80 4.16 -16.16
CA SER A 26 1.83 3.53 -15.27
C SER A 26 2.29 3.58 -13.81
N VAL A 27 1.34 3.66 -12.88
CA VAL A 27 1.62 3.71 -11.44
C VAL A 27 0.93 2.54 -10.74
N LYS A 28 1.68 1.83 -9.91
CA LYS A 28 1.13 0.86 -8.96
C LYS A 28 1.26 1.37 -7.54
N ALA A 29 0.19 1.24 -6.79
CA ALA A 29 0.10 1.63 -5.39
C ALA A 29 -0.25 0.41 -4.53
N GLN A 30 0.27 0.36 -3.30
CA GLN A 30 -0.22 -0.57 -2.30
C GLN A 30 -1.12 0.19 -1.31
N LEU A 31 -2.35 -0.33 -1.15
CA LEU A 31 -3.40 0.29 -0.36
C LEU A 31 -3.89 -0.66 0.73
N SER A 32 -4.07 -0.13 1.92
CA SER A 32 -4.72 -0.81 3.05
C SER A 32 -5.01 0.19 4.17
N TYR A 33 -5.80 -0.19 5.16
CA TYR A 33 -5.75 0.51 6.44
C TYR A 33 -4.34 0.43 7.04
N PRO A 34 -3.92 1.42 7.86
CA PRO A 34 -2.61 1.45 8.50
C PRO A 34 -2.46 0.36 9.56
N ASP A 35 -2.15 -0.86 9.11
CA ASP A 35 -2.06 -2.05 9.93
C ASP A 35 -0.83 -2.89 9.54
N MET A 36 0.09 -3.05 10.50
CA MET A 36 1.35 -3.78 10.29
C MET A 36 1.17 -5.28 10.06
N ARG A 37 0.02 -5.86 10.39
CA ARG A 37 -0.23 -7.30 10.18
C ARG A 37 -0.17 -7.65 8.68
N LEU A 38 -0.61 -6.76 7.80
CA LEU A 38 -0.58 -6.98 6.35
C LEU A 38 0.86 -7.05 5.79
N PRO A 39 1.74 -6.04 5.96
CA PRO A 39 3.11 -6.12 5.46
C PRO A 39 3.93 -7.21 6.14
N ILE A 40 3.72 -7.49 7.44
CA ILE A 40 4.39 -8.59 8.14
C ILE A 40 3.98 -9.94 7.53
N GLN A 41 2.67 -10.18 7.34
CA GLN A 41 2.19 -11.41 6.72
C GLN A 41 2.77 -11.59 5.32
N TYR A 42 2.71 -10.54 4.48
CA TYR A 42 3.17 -10.63 3.11
C TYR A 42 4.68 -10.85 3.01
N ALA A 43 5.48 -10.25 3.90
CA ALA A 43 6.92 -10.49 3.95
C ALA A 43 7.26 -11.95 4.28
N LEU A 44 6.49 -12.59 5.16
CA LEU A 44 6.68 -14.00 5.55
C LEU A 44 6.13 -15.00 4.54
N SER A 45 5.09 -14.62 3.79
CA SER A 45 4.40 -15.50 2.85
C SER A 45 4.73 -15.26 1.39
N TYR A 46 5.61 -14.31 1.05
CA TYR A 46 5.90 -13.99 -0.35
C TYR A 46 6.47 -15.21 -1.09
N PRO A 47 6.00 -15.54 -2.32
CA PRO A 47 5.07 -14.76 -3.15
C PRO A 47 3.57 -15.02 -2.91
N GLU A 48 3.23 -15.99 -2.09
CA GLU A 48 1.86 -16.37 -1.77
C GLU A 48 1.11 -15.27 -0.98
N ARG A 49 -0.21 -15.23 -1.16
CA ARG A 49 -1.12 -14.37 -0.40
C ARG A 49 -2.03 -15.24 0.46
N LEU A 50 -1.91 -15.08 1.77
CA LEU A 50 -2.73 -15.80 2.74
C LEU A 50 -4.01 -15.01 3.05
N VAL A 51 -5.11 -15.74 3.26
CA VAL A 51 -6.36 -15.16 3.75
C VAL A 51 -6.18 -14.74 5.20
N ASN A 52 -6.61 -13.53 5.55
CA ASN A 52 -6.54 -13.01 6.90
C ASN A 52 -7.90 -12.43 7.33
N PRO A 53 -8.71 -13.19 8.09
CA PRO A 53 -10.01 -12.74 8.57
C PRO A 53 -9.94 -11.54 9.52
N GLN A 54 -8.78 -11.27 10.14
CA GLN A 54 -8.59 -10.19 11.09
C GLN A 54 -8.18 -8.86 10.43
N LEU A 55 -7.88 -8.87 9.13
CA LEU A 55 -7.61 -7.67 8.35
C LEU A 55 -8.90 -7.19 7.66
N PRO A 56 -9.41 -5.99 8.00
CA PRO A 56 -10.59 -5.44 7.33
C PRO A 56 -10.29 -5.18 5.85
N ARG A 57 -11.29 -5.42 5.01
CA ARG A 57 -11.22 -5.01 3.60
C ARG A 57 -11.37 -3.49 3.54
N LEU A 58 -10.62 -2.87 2.64
CA LEU A 58 -10.74 -1.44 2.39
C LEU A 58 -12.15 -1.15 1.89
N ASP A 59 -12.82 -0.22 2.55
CA ASP A 59 -14.17 0.23 2.21
C ASP A 59 -14.11 1.72 1.86
N TRP A 60 -14.35 2.03 0.58
CA TRP A 60 -14.23 3.37 0.04
C TRP A 60 -15.29 4.34 0.56
N GLU A 61 -16.47 3.84 0.93
CA GLU A 61 -17.55 4.67 1.45
C GLU A 61 -17.25 5.19 2.85
N SER A 62 -16.41 4.46 3.60
CA SER A 62 -15.99 4.82 4.96
C SER A 62 -14.80 5.77 5.03
N ILE A 63 -14.13 6.04 3.91
CA ILE A 63 -12.98 6.94 3.87
C ILE A 63 -13.50 8.38 3.75
N GLU A 64 -13.51 9.09 4.88
CA GLU A 64 -13.88 10.50 4.94
C GLU A 64 -12.80 11.39 4.29
N ASN A 65 -13.23 12.52 3.71
CA ASN A 65 -12.36 13.53 3.09
C ASN A 65 -11.72 14.47 4.13
#